data_AF-A0A8H7WTN1-F1
#
_entry.id   AF-A0A8H7WTN1-F1
#
_cell.length_a   1.000
_cell.length_b   1.000
_cell.length_c   1.000
_cell.angle_alpha   90.00
_cell.angle_beta   90.00
_cell.angle_gamma   90.00
#
_symmetry.space_group_name_H-M   'P 1'
#
loop_
_entity.id
_entity.type
_entity.pdbx_description
1 polymer ?
#
loop_
_entity_poly.entity_id
_entity_poly.type
_entity_poly.pdbx_seq_one_letter_code
_entity_poly.pdbx_strand_id
1 'polypeptide(L)'
;LTNLLPVPKFQGENFYKNLAIVEEIKKLAKRKGCTTTQVALAWVAAQGMIAIPGTTKPHRLVENFASRDVDLSEEEKSEMRRIIDQAKPHGNRYSAAAQAMVGH
;
A
#
# COMPACT_ATOMS: atom_id res chain seq x y z
N LEU A 1 10.65 -0.39 16.33
CA LEU A 1 9.94 0.18 15.17
C LEU A 1 8.42 0.27 15.38
N THR A 2 7.81 -0.52 16.28
CA THR A 2 6.36 -0.48 16.53
C THR A 2 5.93 0.76 17.32
N ASN A 3 6.65 1.25 18.33
CA ASN A 3 6.17 2.33 19.23
C ASN A 3 6.06 3.77 18.65
N LEU A 4 6.30 4.00 17.35
CA LEU A 4 6.38 5.38 16.80
C LEU A 4 5.07 5.89 16.15
N LEU A 5 4.03 5.05 16.02
CA LEU A 5 2.77 5.44 15.36
C LEU A 5 1.57 4.87 16.15
N PRO A 6 0.78 5.65 16.92
CA PRO A 6 -0.32 5.13 17.75
C PRO A 6 -1.50 4.50 16.96
N VAL A 7 -1.35 4.32 15.64
CA VAL A 7 -2.35 3.73 14.76
C VAL A 7 -2.31 2.19 14.88
N PRO A 8 -3.40 1.52 15.27
CA PRO A 8 -3.37 0.09 15.62
C PRO A 8 -2.88 -0.86 14.52
N LYS A 9 -3.06 -0.54 13.24
CA LYS A 9 -2.57 -1.37 12.13
C LYS A 9 -1.04 -1.44 12.01
N PHE A 10 -0.32 -0.56 12.70
CA PHE A 10 1.14 -0.51 12.73
C PHE A 10 1.72 -0.98 14.08
N GLN A 11 0.90 -1.60 14.93
CA GLN A 11 1.29 -2.05 16.28
C GLN A 11 1.27 -3.57 16.43
N GLY A 12 2.16 -4.08 17.28
CA GLY A 12 2.17 -5.47 17.73
C GLY A 12 2.00 -6.49 16.59
N GLU A 13 1.11 -7.46 16.80
CA GLU A 13 0.81 -8.47 15.79
C GLU A 13 0.15 -7.92 14.52
N ASN A 14 -0.62 -6.83 14.61
CA ASN A 14 -1.28 -6.25 13.43
C ASN A 14 -0.25 -5.78 12.41
N PHE A 15 0.87 -5.22 12.87
CA PHE A 15 1.97 -4.83 11.98
C PHE A 15 2.46 -6.02 11.15
N TYR A 16 2.76 -7.16 11.79
CA TYR A 16 3.29 -8.33 11.10
C TYR A 16 2.25 -8.98 10.18
N LYS A 17 0.98 -9.05 10.60
CA LYS A 17 -0.13 -9.52 9.75
C LYS A 17 -0.27 -8.66 8.50
N ASN A 18 -0.19 -7.34 8.65
CA ASN A 18 -0.25 -6.40 7.51
C ASN A 18 1.03 -6.43 6.66
N LEU A 19 2.19 -6.69 7.26
CA LEU A 19 3.45 -6.81 6.52
C LEU A 19 3.42 -7.99 5.54
N ALA A 20 2.74 -9.09 5.89
CA ALA A 20 2.56 -10.23 4.99
C ALA A 20 1.88 -9.83 3.65
N ILE A 21 0.92 -8.90 3.68
CA ILE A 21 0.30 -8.34 2.46
C ILE A 21 1.37 -7.67 1.59
N VAL A 22 2.24 -6.86 2.21
CA VAL A 22 3.30 -6.15 1.51
C VAL A 22 4.31 -7.15 0.91
N GLU A 23 4.62 -8.25 1.60
CA GLU A 23 5.52 -9.29 1.08
C GLU A 23 4.93 -9.99 -0.16
N GLU A 24 3.63 -10.24 -0.22
CA GLU A 24 3.01 -10.77 -1.45
C GLU A 24 3.06 -9.75 -2.60
N ILE A 25 2.77 -8.48 -2.34
CA ILE A 25 2.85 -7.42 -3.37
C ILE A 25 4.30 -7.24 -3.86
N LYS A 26 5.31 -7.41 -2.98
CA LYS A 26 6.73 -7.42 -3.37
C LYS A 26 7.05 -8.53 -4.37
N LYS A 27 6.42 -9.70 -4.28
CA LYS A 27 6.61 -10.78 -5.26
C LYS A 27 6.10 -10.36 -6.63
N LEU A 28 4.92 -9.74 -6.70
CA LEU A 28 4.38 -9.19 -7.95
C LEU A 28 5.32 -8.12 -8.53
N ALA A 29 5.76 -7.17 -7.71
CA ALA A 29 6.69 -6.12 -8.12
C ALA A 29 8.00 -6.69 -8.69
N LYS A 30 8.56 -7.73 -8.04
CA LYS A 30 9.74 -8.45 -8.50
C LYS A 30 9.52 -9.12 -9.86
N ARG A 31 8.38 -9.81 -10.07
CA ARG A 31 8.06 -10.43 -11.37
C ARG A 31 7.96 -9.39 -12.48
N LYS A 32 7.40 -8.21 -12.18
CA LYS A 32 7.29 -7.10 -13.13
C LYS A 32 8.55 -6.27 -13.33
N GLY A 33 9.62 -6.53 -12.56
CA GLY A 33 10.86 -5.75 -12.63
C GLY A 33 10.69 -4.29 -12.17
N CYS A 34 9.76 -4.01 -11.25
CA CYS A 34 9.52 -2.67 -10.73
C CYS A 34 9.50 -2.66 -9.19
N THR A 35 9.38 -1.48 -8.59
CA THR A 35 9.33 -1.33 -7.13
C THR A 35 7.93 -1.55 -6.58
N THR A 36 7.83 -1.98 -5.32
CA THR A 36 6.55 -2.10 -4.61
C THR A 36 5.78 -0.78 -4.58
N THR A 37 6.50 0.35 -4.51
CA THR A 37 5.90 1.69 -4.54
C THR A 37 5.25 1.96 -5.90
N GLN A 38 5.93 1.61 -7.00
CA GLN A 38 5.35 1.76 -8.34
C GLN A 38 4.11 0.88 -8.53
N VAL A 39 4.12 -0.39 -8.07
CA VAL A 39 2.92 -1.25 -8.11
C VAL A 39 1.76 -0.63 -7.33
N ALA A 40 2.02 -0.09 -6.14
CA ALA A 40 0.97 0.52 -5.31
C ALA A 40 0.35 1.76 -5.99
N LEU A 41 1.15 2.61 -6.62
CA LEU A 41 0.67 3.79 -7.34
C LEU A 41 -0.07 3.42 -8.64
N ALA A 42 0.45 2.45 -9.39
CA ALA A 42 -0.22 1.89 -10.57
C ALA A 42 -1.58 1.28 -10.23
N TRP A 43 -1.68 0.57 -9.09
CA TRP A 43 -2.94 0.03 -8.61
C TRP A 43 -3.99 1.13 -8.36
N VAL A 44 -3.62 2.22 -7.69
CA VAL A 44 -4.52 3.37 -7.47
C VAL A 44 -4.99 3.94 -8.81
N ALA A 45 -4.09 4.15 -9.76
CA ALA A 45 -4.42 4.64 -11.10
C ALA A 45 -5.38 3.69 -11.84
N ALA A 46 -5.15 2.38 -11.74
CA ALA A 46 -5.99 1.35 -12.36
C ALA A 46 -7.42 1.30 -11.81
N GLN A 47 -7.69 1.89 -10.64
CA GLN A 47 -9.07 2.05 -10.11
C GLN A 47 -9.75 3.33 -10.63
N GLY A 48 -9.16 4.05 -11.58
CA GLY A 48 -9.68 5.31 -12.09
C GLY A 48 -9.43 6.52 -11.17
N MET A 49 -8.48 6.39 -10.23
CA MET A 49 -8.16 7.45 -9.26
C MET A 49 -6.83 8.14 -9.57
N ILE A 50 -6.67 9.38 -9.12
CA ILE A 50 -5.40 10.11 -9.23
C ILE A 50 -4.58 9.85 -7.96
N ALA A 51 -3.42 9.22 -8.11
CA ALA A 51 -2.46 9.07 -7.01
C ALA A 51 -1.71 10.39 -6.78
N ILE A 52 -1.64 10.85 -5.52
CA ILE A 52 -0.94 12.10 -5.13
C ILE A 52 0.20 11.76 -4.15
N PRO A 53 1.26 11.06 -4.59
CA PRO A 53 2.32 10.63 -3.70
C PRO A 53 3.20 11.79 -3.25
N GLY A 54 3.20 12.08 -1.94
CA GLY A 54 4.15 13.02 -1.34
C GLY A 54 5.53 12.39 -1.13
N THR A 55 6.59 13.17 -1.36
CA THR A 55 7.97 12.77 -1.02
C THR A 55 8.85 14.00 -0.81
N THR A 56 9.85 13.88 0.08
CA THR A 56 10.92 14.89 0.26
C THR A 56 12.22 14.49 -0.43
N LYS A 57 12.26 13.31 -1.08
CA LYS A 57 13.47 12.74 -1.67
C LYS A 57 13.40 12.78 -3.20
N PRO A 58 14.36 13.42 -3.91
CA PRO A 58 14.34 13.52 -5.37
C PRO A 58 14.28 12.17 -6.09
N HIS A 59 15.04 11.16 -5.65
CA HIS A 59 15.00 9.84 -6.29
C HIS A 59 13.63 9.16 -6.16
N ARG A 60 12.88 9.43 -5.07
CA ARG A 60 11.52 8.92 -4.91
C ARG A 60 10.53 9.65 -5.81
N LEU A 61 10.76 10.93 -6.13
CA LEU A 61 9.94 11.63 -7.12
C LEU A 61 10.04 10.94 -8.47
N VAL A 62 11.27 10.62 -8.90
CA VAL A 62 11.53 9.90 -10.16
C VAL A 62 10.90 8.50 -10.13
N GLU A 63 11.10 7.73 -9.05
CA GLU A 63 10.50 6.41 -8.85
C GLU A 63 8.96 6.45 -8.91
N ASN A 64 8.36 7.39 -8.18
CA ASN A 64 6.90 7.58 -8.13
C ASN A 64 6.36 7.99 -9.50
N PHE A 65 7.05 8.87 -10.23
CA PHE A 65 6.61 9.31 -11.55
C PHE A 65 6.62 8.16 -12.56
N ALA A 66 7.65 7.30 -12.52
CA ALA A 66 7.79 6.12 -13.37
C ALA A 66 6.72 5.03 -13.07
N SER A 67 5.88 5.18 -12.04
CA SER A 67 4.78 4.23 -11.81
C SER A 67 3.70 4.28 -12.89
N ARG A 68 3.69 5.33 -13.72
CA ARG A 68 2.73 5.49 -14.83
C ARG A 68 2.99 4.51 -15.97
N ASP A 69 4.21 4.02 -16.07
CA ASP A 69 4.63 3.04 -17.08
C ASP A 69 4.37 1.59 -16.62
N VAL A 70 3.88 1.43 -15.39
CA VAL A 70 3.55 0.14 -14.80
C VAL A 70 2.09 -0.17 -15.11
N ASP A 71 1.85 -0.85 -16.23
CA ASP A 71 0.52 -1.41 -16.51
C ASP A 71 0.29 -2.71 -15.74
N LEU A 72 -0.90 -2.87 -15.19
CA LEU A 72 -1.31 -4.09 -14.45
C LEU A 72 -2.31 -4.85 -15.32
N SER A 73 -2.04 -6.13 -15.59
CA SER A 73 -3.00 -6.96 -16.32
C SER A 73 -4.27 -7.21 -15.49
N GLU A 74 -5.35 -7.68 -16.12
CA GLU A 74 -6.57 -8.04 -15.39
C GLU A 74 -6.33 -9.19 -14.40
N GLU A 75 -5.43 -10.11 -14.73
CA GLU A 75 -5.00 -11.19 -13.85
C GLU A 75 -4.23 -10.65 -12.65
N GLU A 76 -3.29 -9.72 -12.86
CA GLU A 76 -2.54 -9.08 -11.78
C GLU A 76 -3.46 -8.22 -10.89
N LYS A 77 -4.44 -7.55 -11.48
CA LYS A 77 -5.45 -6.80 -10.72
C LYS A 77 -6.29 -7.73 -9.84
N SER A 78 -6.67 -8.88 -10.40
CA SER A 78 -7.41 -9.92 -9.67
C SER A 78 -6.55 -10.55 -8.56
N GLU A 79 -5.25 -10.77 -8.82
CA GLU A 79 -4.28 -11.25 -7.83
C GLU A 79 -4.15 -10.26 -6.67
N MET A 80 -3.97 -8.96 -6.96
CA MET A 80 -3.89 -7.89 -5.96
C MET A 80 -5.13 -7.88 -5.06
N ARG A 81 -6.32 -7.98 -5.64
CA ARG A 81 -7.58 -8.03 -4.88
C ARG A 81 -7.64 -9.26 -3.98
N ARG A 82 -7.29 -10.43 -4.52
CA ARG A 82 -7.26 -11.69 -3.77
C ARG A 82 -6.28 -11.64 -2.58
N ILE A 83 -5.08 -11.09 -2.77
CA ILE A 83 -4.09 -10.91 -1.68
C ILE A 83 -4.71 -10.10 -0.54
N ILE A 84 -5.35 -8.97 -0.85
CA ILE A 84 -5.94 -8.07 0.15
C ILE A 84 -7.14 -8.73 0.83
N ASP A 85 -8.03 -9.38 0.08
CA ASP A 85 -9.26 -9.99 0.60
C ASP A 85 -8.98 -11.22 1.49
N GLN A 86 -7.95 -12.00 1.15
CA GLN A 86 -7.53 -13.16 1.94
C GLN A 86 -6.87 -12.74 3.26
N ALA A 87 -5.99 -11.73 3.20
CA ALA A 87 -5.26 -11.31 4.38
C ALA A 87 -6.09 -10.43 5.32
N LYS A 88 -6.97 -9.58 4.76
CA LYS A 88 -7.75 -8.52 5.42
C LYS A 88 -6.88 -7.61 6.32
N PRO A 89 -6.74 -6.30 6.03
CA PRO A 89 -5.96 -5.41 6.88
C PRO A 89 -6.40 -5.46 8.35
N HIS A 90 -5.46 -5.71 9.25
CA HIS A 90 -5.70 -5.84 10.69
C HIS A 90 -5.44 -4.53 11.43
N GLY A 91 -6.29 -4.22 12.40
CA GLY A 91 -6.20 -3.01 13.22
C GLY A 91 -6.84 -1.78 12.56
N ASN A 92 -7.33 -0.85 13.39
CA ASN A 92 -8.04 0.33 12.92
C ASN A 92 -7.16 1.26 12.08
N ARG A 93 -7.81 1.96 11.13
CA ARG A 93 -7.18 2.95 10.25
C ARG A 93 -6.65 4.16 11.01
N TYR A 94 -7.31 4.54 12.09
CA TYR A 94 -6.97 5.67 12.96
C TYR A 94 -6.73 5.19 14.39
N SER A 95 -5.93 5.95 15.15
CA SER A 95 -5.90 5.80 16.62
C SER A 95 -7.25 6.22 17.20
N ALA A 96 -7.56 5.82 18.45
CA ALA A 96 -8.83 6.20 19.08
C ALA A 96 -9.03 7.73 19.12
N ALA A 97 -7.97 8.48 19.46
CA ALA A 97 -8.00 9.94 19.46
C ALA A 97 -8.24 10.54 18.06
N ALA A 98 -7.57 10.02 17.03
CA ALA A 98 -7.77 10.49 15.66
C ALA A 98 -9.16 10.10 15.10
N GLN A 99 -9.66 8.91 15.46
CA GLN A 99 -10.99 8.45 15.08
C GLN A 99 -12.09 9.35 15.63
N ALA A 100 -11.93 9.88 16.84
CA ALA A 100 -12.86 10.83 17.45
C ALA A 100 -12.90 12.20 16.75
N MET A 101 -11.91 12.52 15.92
CA MET A 101 -11.82 13.78 15.18
C MET A 101 -12.35 13.70 13.74
N VAL A 102 -12.61 12.49 13.22
CA VAL A 102 -13.19 12.29 11.89
C VAL A 102 -14.70 12.20 12.06
N GLY A 103 -15.44 13.16 11.48
CA GLY A 103 -16.90 13.19 11.53
C GLY A 103 -17.55 11.90 11.00
N HIS A 104 -18.73 11.59 11.55
CA HIS A 104 -19.52 10.40 11.20
C HIS A 104 -20.05 10.47 9.76
#